data_AF-A0A1Q3NNM7-F1
#
_entry.id   AF-A0A1Q3NNM7-F1
#
_cell.length_a   1.000
_cell.length_b   1.000
_cell.length_c   1.000
_cell.angle_alpha   90.00
_cell.angle_beta   90.00
_cell.angle_gamma   90.00
#
_symmetry.space_group_name_H-M   'P 1'
#
loop_
_entity.id
_entity.type
_entity.pdbx_description
1 polymer ?
#
loop_
_entity_poly.entity_id
_entity_poly.type
_entity_poly.pdbx_seq_one_letter_code
_entity_poly.pdbx_strand_id
1 'polypeptide(L)'
;MAERSTRRQKELLDFVDAFIKEHGYGPSYREIMSGLGYKSVSTVAIHIDGLIAKGYVRKRDNSARSLEVVSSQYTASEPVKSVDPAKEKWLVDAVEERFGRYRSAPSSQLLDELYVLIGALKVLGFESAYDAMRIKLAREMK
;
A
#
# COMPACT_ATOMS: atom_id res chain seq x y z
N MET A 1 -17.19 -13.15 6.95
CA MET A 1 -16.19 -13.39 8.03
C MET A 1 -15.17 -12.25 8.20
N ALA A 2 -15.05 -11.29 7.27
CA ALA A 2 -14.00 -10.25 7.30
C ALA A 2 -14.15 -9.17 8.41
N GLU A 3 -15.38 -8.88 8.84
CA GLU A 3 -15.67 -7.68 9.66
C GLU A 3 -15.22 -7.77 11.13
N ARG A 4 -15.06 -8.98 11.70
CA ARG A 4 -14.47 -9.13 13.04
C ARG A 4 -12.96 -8.97 13.05
N SER A 5 -12.29 -9.39 11.96
CA SER A 5 -10.83 -9.30 11.86
C SER A 5 -10.38 -7.84 11.73
N THR A 6 -11.14 -7.03 10.99
CA THR A 6 -10.83 -5.61 10.80
C THR A 6 -10.95 -4.79 12.08
N ARG A 7 -11.95 -5.05 12.94
CA ARG A 7 -12.10 -4.35 14.22
C ARG A 7 -10.98 -4.67 15.20
N ARG A 8 -10.58 -5.95 15.29
CA ARG A 8 -9.45 -6.38 16.13
C ARG A 8 -8.11 -5.86 15.64
N GLN A 9 -7.90 -5.79 14.32
CA GLN A 9 -6.71 -5.16 13.75
C GLN A 9 -6.61 -3.67 14.09
N LYS A 10 -7.75 -2.95 14.12
CA LYS A 10 -7.78 -1.56 14.56
C LYS A 10 -7.36 -1.42 16.03
N GLU A 11 -8.02 -2.16 16.93
CA GLU A 11 -7.70 -2.15 18.36
C GLU A 11 -6.22 -2.47 18.62
N LEU A 12 -5.67 -3.41 17.84
CA LEU A 12 -4.25 -3.73 17.90
C LEU A 12 -3.36 -2.56 17.48
N LEU A 13 -3.68 -1.91 16.37
CA LEU A 13 -2.91 -0.75 15.89
C LEU A 13 -2.95 0.39 16.90
N ASP A 14 -4.13 0.69 17.44
CA ASP A 14 -4.33 1.77 18.42
C ASP A 14 -3.52 1.49 19.69
N PHE A 15 -3.48 0.23 20.15
CA PHE A 15 -2.66 -0.17 21.29
C PHE A 15 -1.16 0.00 21.02
N VAL A 16 -0.68 -0.42 19.85
CA VAL A 16 0.73 -0.29 19.48
C VAL A 16 1.13 1.19 19.40
N ASP A 17 0.29 2.04 18.82
CA ASP A 17 0.52 3.49 18.74
C ASP A 17 0.57 4.14 20.13
N ALA A 18 -0.39 3.82 21.00
CA ALA A 18 -0.42 4.31 22.38
C ALA A 18 0.81 3.87 23.17
N PHE A 19 1.19 2.59 23.06
CA PHE A 19 2.35 2.03 23.75
C PHE A 19 3.65 2.72 23.33
N ILE A 20 3.84 2.95 22.02
CA ILE A 20 5.03 3.66 21.51
C ILE A 20 5.05 5.11 22.01
N LYS A 21 3.91 5.80 22.03
CA LYS A 21 3.81 7.18 22.54
C LYS A 21 4.13 7.28 24.02
N GLU A 22 3.75 6.28 24.81
CA GLU A 22 3.97 6.26 26.26
C GLU A 22 5.40 5.84 26.63
N HIS A 23 5.96 4.83 25.96
CA HIS A 23 7.22 4.21 26.36
C HIS A 23 8.42 4.56 25.47
N GLY A 24 8.18 5.10 24.27
CA GLY A 24 9.24 5.43 23.30
C GLY A 24 9.80 4.22 22.53
N TYR A 25 9.21 3.03 22.67
CA TYR A 25 9.60 1.81 21.94
C TYR A 25 8.38 0.93 21.64
N GLY A 26 8.52 0.02 20.65
CA GLY A 26 7.44 -0.87 20.24
C GLY A 26 7.15 -2.00 21.26
N PRO A 27 5.88 -2.35 21.50
CA PRO A 27 5.53 -3.46 22.39
C PRO A 27 5.89 -4.81 21.79
N SER A 28 6.22 -5.77 22.65
CA SER A 28 6.37 -7.17 22.25
C SER A 28 5.02 -7.85 22.00
N TYR A 29 5.04 -8.98 21.28
CA TYR A 29 3.78 -9.72 21.03
C TYR A 29 3.12 -10.22 22.31
N ARG A 30 3.90 -10.47 23.39
CA ARG A 30 3.35 -10.82 24.70
C ARG A 30 2.70 -9.62 25.38
N GLU A 31 3.28 -8.43 25.27
CA GLU A 31 2.67 -7.19 25.79
C GLU A 31 1.37 -6.86 25.06
N ILE A 32 1.34 -7.00 23.73
CA ILE A 32 0.10 -6.84 22.93
C ILE A 32 -0.94 -7.88 23.34
N MET A 33 -0.53 -9.13 23.53
CA MET A 33 -1.41 -10.20 23.96
C MET A 33 -2.06 -9.91 25.31
N SER A 34 -1.26 -9.51 26.30
CA SER A 34 -1.73 -9.16 27.65
C SER A 34 -2.57 -7.89 27.65
N GLY A 35 -2.18 -6.86 26.90
CA GLY A 35 -2.87 -5.57 26.85
C GLY A 35 -4.24 -5.62 26.18
N LEU A 36 -4.43 -6.52 25.21
CA LEU A 36 -5.69 -6.64 24.45
C LEU A 36 -6.48 -7.93 24.74
N GLY A 37 -5.97 -8.79 25.63
CA GLY A 37 -6.64 -10.03 26.04
C GLY A 37 -6.70 -11.10 24.95
N TYR A 38 -5.68 -11.19 24.10
CA TYR A 38 -5.60 -12.28 23.11
C TYR A 38 -5.32 -13.63 23.78
N LYS A 39 -5.93 -14.70 23.26
CA LYS A 39 -5.74 -16.06 23.77
C LYS A 39 -4.41 -16.70 23.35
N SER A 40 -3.78 -16.23 22.27
CA SER A 40 -2.49 -16.73 21.80
C SER A 40 -1.64 -15.64 21.17
N VAL A 41 -0.31 -15.73 21.38
CA VAL A 41 0.71 -14.94 20.67
C VAL A 41 0.61 -15.14 19.16
N SER A 42 0.24 -16.35 18.71
CA SER A 42 0.09 -16.64 17.28
C SER A 42 -1.04 -15.82 16.64
N THR A 43 -2.13 -15.55 17.38
CA THR A 43 -3.22 -14.69 16.90
C THR A 43 -2.75 -13.24 16.76
N VAL A 44 -1.93 -12.76 17.70
CA VAL A 44 -1.30 -11.43 17.63
C VAL A 44 -0.41 -11.35 16.38
N ALA A 45 0.42 -12.36 16.13
CA ALA A 45 1.29 -12.41 14.97
C ALA A 45 0.50 -12.31 13.65
N ILE A 46 -0.58 -13.09 13.50
CA ILE A 46 -1.46 -13.04 12.31
C ILE A 46 -2.02 -11.63 12.07
N HIS A 47 -2.45 -10.95 13.14
CA HIS A 47 -2.98 -9.60 13.01
C HIS A 47 -1.92 -8.57 12.67
N ILE A 48 -0.73 -8.67 13.29
CA ILE A 48 0.44 -7.83 12.97
C ILE A 48 0.86 -8.03 11.51
N ASP A 49 0.99 -9.27 11.05
CA ASP A 49 1.37 -9.57 9.67
C ASP A 49 0.34 -9.00 8.69
N GLY A 50 -0.95 -9.07 9.03
CA GLY A 50 -2.01 -8.44 8.26
C GLY A 50 -1.93 -6.91 8.24
N LEU A 51 -1.50 -6.26 9.34
CA LEU A 51 -1.28 -4.81 9.39
C LEU A 51 -0.02 -4.39 8.63
N ILE A 52 1.03 -5.22 8.64
CA ILE A 52 2.25 -5.02 7.84
C ILE A 52 1.93 -5.12 6.35
N ALA A 53 1.21 -6.16 5.94
CA ALA A 53 0.77 -6.33 4.55
C ALA A 53 -0.09 -5.15 4.06
N LYS A 54 -0.84 -4.52 4.97
CA LYS A 54 -1.65 -3.32 4.69
C LYS A 54 -0.87 -2.00 4.79
N GLY A 55 0.38 -2.01 5.23
CA GLY A 55 1.23 -0.83 5.36
C GLY A 55 1.00 0.03 6.61
N TYR A 56 0.22 -0.45 7.58
CA TYR A 56 -0.04 0.29 8.83
C TYR A 56 1.09 0.16 9.85
N VAL A 57 1.77 -0.99 9.85
CA VAL A 57 2.86 -1.31 10.78
C VAL A 57 4.10 -1.72 9.99
N ARG A 58 5.29 -1.42 10.50
CA ARG A 58 6.56 -1.92 9.99
C ARG A 58 7.34 -2.57 11.13
N LYS A 59 8.09 -3.63 10.80
CA LYS A 59 9.04 -4.28 11.70
C LYS A 59 10.45 -4.01 11.17
N ARG A 60 11.30 -3.31 11.93
CA ARG A 60 12.67 -2.99 11.48
C ARG A 60 13.63 -4.19 11.58
N ASP A 61 13.44 -5.04 12.60
CA ASP A 61 14.34 -6.15 12.91
C ASP A 61 13.57 -7.44 13.24
N ASN A 62 14.25 -8.54 13.55
CA ASN A 62 13.54 -9.74 14.01
C ASN A 62 13.01 -9.63 15.47
N SER A 63 13.33 -8.54 16.17
CA SER A 63 12.90 -8.29 17.55
C SER A 63 11.47 -7.75 17.62
N ALA A 64 10.72 -8.19 18.63
CA ALA A 64 9.37 -7.69 18.87
C ALA A 64 9.34 -6.19 19.23
N ARG A 65 10.46 -5.64 19.74
CA ARG A 65 10.61 -4.20 20.07
C ARG A 65 10.81 -3.28 18.86
N SER A 66 10.92 -3.86 17.66
CA SER A 66 11.17 -3.11 16.42
C SER A 66 9.90 -2.74 15.66
N LEU A 67 8.72 -2.90 16.29
CA LEU A 67 7.45 -2.47 15.73
C LEU A 67 7.34 -0.95 15.71
N GLU A 68 7.00 -0.41 14.54
CA GLU A 68 6.72 1.00 14.32
C GLU A 68 5.37 1.18 13.63
N VAL A 69 4.62 2.20 14.04
CA VAL A 69 3.38 2.60 13.37
C VAL A 69 3.73 3.55 12.23
N VAL A 70 3.42 3.15 11.00
CA VAL A 70 3.66 3.96 9.79
C VAL A 70 2.48 4.88 9.52
N SER A 71 1.27 4.43 9.87
CA SER A 71 0.04 5.22 9.78
C SER A 71 -0.90 4.85 10.92
N SER A 72 -1.35 5.85 11.69
CA SER A 72 -2.31 5.70 12.80
C SER A 72 -3.78 5.78 12.30
N GLN A 73 -4.00 6.19 11.05
CA GLN A 73 -5.35 6.27 10.47
C GLN A 73 -5.77 4.91 9.89
N TYR A 74 -6.24 4.01 10.76
CA TYR A 74 -6.82 2.74 10.32
C TYR A 74 -8.17 2.95 9.61
N THR A 75 -8.17 2.93 8.28
CA THR A 75 -9.38 2.83 7.47
C THR A 75 -9.66 1.38 7.13
N ALA A 76 -10.88 0.91 7.39
CA ALA A 76 -11.28 -0.48 7.13
C ALA A 76 -11.38 -0.81 5.62
N SER A 77 -11.30 0.19 4.76
CA SER A 77 -11.08 0.04 3.32
C SER A 77 -9.61 -0.32 3.03
N GLU A 78 -9.44 -1.19 2.07
CA GLU A 78 -8.21 -1.76 1.45
C GLU A 78 -6.96 -0.87 1.40
N PRO A 79 -5.75 -1.45 1.24
CA PRO A 79 -4.49 -0.83 1.64
C PRO A 79 -4.30 0.55 1.03
N VAL A 80 -4.01 1.50 1.91
CA VAL A 80 -3.72 2.89 1.57
C VAL A 80 -2.32 2.97 0.96
N LYS A 81 -2.20 2.57 -0.31
CA LYS A 81 -1.55 3.46 -1.29
C LYS A 81 -2.66 4.43 -1.70
N SER A 82 -2.98 5.42 -0.86
CA SER A 82 -3.79 6.56 -1.34
C SER A 82 -2.91 7.39 -2.27
N VAL A 83 -2.79 6.86 -3.48
CA VAL A 83 -2.60 7.67 -4.64
C VAL A 83 -3.72 8.71 -4.61
N ASP A 84 -3.35 9.98 -4.53
CA ASP A 84 -4.27 11.08 -4.73
C ASP A 84 -5.01 10.82 -6.06
N PRO A 85 -6.34 10.60 -6.06
CA PRO A 85 -7.07 10.23 -7.27
C PRO A 85 -6.95 11.29 -8.37
N ALA A 86 -6.73 12.55 -7.99
CA ALA A 86 -6.45 13.61 -8.94
C ALA A 86 -5.06 13.43 -9.59
N LYS A 87 -4.06 12.95 -8.84
CA LYS A 87 -2.73 12.61 -9.33
C LYS A 87 -2.69 11.33 -10.18
N GLU A 88 -3.60 10.39 -9.97
CA GLU A 88 -3.74 9.24 -10.88
C GLU A 88 -4.35 9.69 -12.20
N LYS A 89 -5.46 10.42 -12.13
CA LYS A 89 -6.26 10.80 -13.28
C LYS A 89 -5.49 11.64 -14.31
N TRP A 90 -4.75 12.68 -13.90
CA TRP A 90 -4.02 13.51 -14.89
C TRP A 90 -2.95 12.72 -15.66
N LEU A 91 -2.29 11.75 -15.00
CA LEU A 91 -1.22 10.97 -15.61
C LEU A 91 -1.79 9.88 -16.53
N VAL A 92 -2.90 9.25 -16.11
CA VAL A 92 -3.68 8.34 -16.95
C VAL A 92 -4.20 9.07 -18.20
N ASP A 93 -4.81 10.24 -18.05
CA ASP A 93 -5.31 11.07 -19.15
C ASP A 93 -4.16 11.44 -20.12
N ALA A 94 -2.98 11.80 -19.59
CA ALA A 94 -1.80 12.09 -20.40
C ALA A 94 -1.34 10.87 -21.22
N VAL A 95 -1.29 9.68 -20.60
CA VAL A 95 -0.95 8.42 -21.30
C VAL A 95 -1.96 8.13 -22.40
N GLU A 96 -3.26 8.28 -22.14
CA GLU A 96 -4.31 8.05 -23.14
C GLU A 96 -4.23 9.02 -24.31
N GLU A 97 -3.94 10.29 -24.06
CA GLU A 97 -3.70 11.28 -25.11
C GLU A 97 -2.51 10.87 -25.99
N ARG A 98 -1.40 10.39 -25.40
CA ARG A 98 -0.21 9.96 -26.15
C ARG A 98 -0.52 8.71 -26.98
N PHE A 99 -1.31 7.78 -26.46
CA PHE A 99 -1.80 6.64 -27.24
C PHE A 99 -2.63 7.09 -28.44
N GLY A 100 -3.51 8.08 -28.25
CA GLY A 100 -4.30 8.66 -29.35
C GLY A 100 -3.40 9.20 -30.46
N ARG A 101 -2.39 10.00 -30.10
CA ARG A 101 -1.41 10.53 -31.06
C ARG A 101 -0.61 9.43 -31.73
N TYR A 102 -0.15 8.44 -30.98
CA TYR A 102 0.62 7.31 -31.49
C TYR A 102 -0.17 6.49 -32.50
N ARG A 103 -1.47 6.25 -32.25
CA ARG A 103 -2.33 5.52 -33.19
C ARG A 103 -2.57 6.30 -34.48
N SER A 104 -2.65 7.62 -34.43
CA SER A 104 -2.81 8.45 -35.63
C SER A 104 -1.52 8.57 -36.45
N ALA A 105 -0.38 8.74 -35.80
CA ALA A 105 0.92 8.88 -36.45
C ALA A 105 2.02 8.26 -35.57
N PRO A 106 2.31 6.95 -35.75
CA PRO A 106 3.34 6.26 -34.97
C PRO A 106 4.70 6.92 -35.19
N SER A 107 5.40 7.25 -34.10
CA SER A 107 6.77 7.76 -34.13
C SER A 107 7.56 7.23 -32.94
N SER A 108 8.88 7.11 -33.10
CA SER A 108 9.78 6.71 -32.02
C SER A 108 9.70 7.65 -30.83
N GLN A 109 9.60 8.95 -31.07
CA GLN A 109 9.48 9.95 -30.01
C GLN A 109 8.22 9.74 -29.16
N LEU A 110 7.08 9.44 -29.78
CA LEU A 110 5.84 9.14 -29.04
C LEU A 110 5.91 7.81 -28.28
N LEU A 111 6.62 6.83 -28.82
CA LEU A 111 6.86 5.56 -28.14
C LEU A 111 7.71 5.76 -26.87
N ASP A 112 8.77 6.56 -26.96
CA ASP A 112 9.61 6.92 -25.82
C ASP A 112 8.81 7.68 -24.75
N GLU A 113 7.97 8.65 -25.15
CA GLU A 113 7.06 9.36 -24.25
C GLU A 113 6.10 8.39 -23.54
N LEU A 114 5.52 7.42 -24.25
CA LEU A 114 4.65 6.39 -23.68
C LEU A 114 5.40 5.54 -22.65
N TYR A 115 6.63 5.10 -22.94
CA TYR A 115 7.44 4.35 -21.98
C TYR A 115 7.75 5.15 -20.71
N VAL A 116 8.08 6.44 -20.84
CA VAL A 116 8.35 7.32 -19.70
C VAL A 116 7.11 7.51 -18.84
N LEU A 117 5.96 7.81 -19.46
CA LEU A 117 4.71 8.04 -18.71
C LEU A 117 4.21 6.75 -18.03
N ILE A 118 4.29 5.61 -18.70
CA ILE A 118 3.94 4.32 -18.09
C ILE A 118 4.93 3.97 -16.98
N GLY A 119 6.23 4.24 -17.15
CA GLY A 119 7.23 4.08 -16.10
C GLY A 119 6.93 4.95 -14.87
N ALA A 120 6.48 6.19 -15.08
CA ALA A 120 6.08 7.10 -14.00
C ALA A 120 4.90 6.54 -13.18
N LEU A 121 3.92 5.89 -13.81
CA LEU A 121 2.83 5.20 -13.10
C LEU A 121 3.39 4.17 -12.10
N LYS A 122 4.38 3.37 -12.51
CA LYS A 122 5.02 2.38 -11.64
C LYS A 122 5.78 3.02 -10.49
N VAL A 123 6.57 4.05 -10.76
CA VAL A 123 7.38 4.76 -9.74
C VAL A 123 6.48 5.44 -8.70
N LEU A 124 5.36 6.02 -9.15
CA LEU A 124 4.37 6.67 -8.29
C LEU A 124 3.48 5.65 -7.54
N GLY A 125 3.62 4.36 -7.83
CA GLY A 125 2.90 3.27 -7.15
C GLY A 125 1.50 3.00 -7.69
N PHE A 126 1.17 3.49 -8.89
CA PHE A 126 -0.15 3.34 -9.55
C PHE A 126 -0.19 2.00 -10.30
N GLU A 127 -0.07 0.89 -9.55
CA GLU A 127 0.17 -0.46 -10.12
C GLU A 127 -0.92 -0.88 -11.12
N SER A 128 -2.20 -0.68 -10.77
CA SER A 128 -3.32 -1.06 -11.64
C SER A 128 -3.33 -0.28 -12.96
N ALA A 129 -3.08 1.04 -12.90
CA ALA A 129 -2.96 1.88 -14.08
C ALA A 129 -1.72 1.49 -14.91
N TYR A 130 -0.58 1.25 -14.27
CA TYR A 130 0.64 0.78 -14.92
C TYR A 130 0.40 -0.53 -15.69
N ASP A 131 -0.18 -1.53 -15.04
CA ASP A 131 -0.42 -2.84 -15.66
C ASP A 131 -1.37 -2.73 -16.85
N ALA A 132 -2.46 -1.96 -16.71
CA ALA A 132 -3.41 -1.71 -17.79
C ALA A 132 -2.74 -1.03 -19.00
N MET A 133 -1.97 0.04 -18.77
CA MET A 133 -1.32 0.80 -19.84
C MET A 133 -0.17 0.03 -20.49
N ARG A 134 0.59 -0.76 -19.71
CA ARG A 134 1.64 -1.64 -20.26
C ARG A 134 1.06 -2.71 -21.18
N ILE A 135 -0.06 -3.34 -20.79
CA ILE A 135 -0.75 -4.31 -21.63
C ILE A 135 -1.25 -3.65 -22.92
N LYS A 136 -1.79 -2.43 -22.83
CA LYS A 136 -2.23 -1.65 -23.99
C LYS A 136 -1.07 -1.37 -24.94
N LEU A 137 0.09 -0.93 -24.43
CA LEU A 137 1.28 -0.69 -25.23
C LEU A 137 1.76 -1.94 -25.98
N ALA A 138 1.81 -3.08 -25.29
CA ALA A 138 2.21 -4.36 -25.89
C ALA A 138 1.28 -4.85 -27.00
N ARG A 139 0.02 -4.39 -27.03
CA ARG A 139 -0.93 -4.69 -28.11
C ARG A 139 -0.71 -3.81 -29.35
N GLU A 140 -0.36 -2.55 -29.15
CA GLU A 140 -0.12 -1.59 -30.26
C GLU A 140 1.23 -1.82 -30.96
N MET A 141 2.15 -2.57 -30.34
CA MET A 141 3.46 -2.92 -30.90
C MET A 141 3.48 -4.27 -31.65
N LYS A 142 2.36 -4.99 -31.70
CA LYS A 142 2.21 -6.24 -32.46
C LYS A 142 1.57 -5.96 -33.81
#